data_AF-A0A1B9LCW3-F1
#
_entry.id   AF-A0A1B9LCW3-F1
#
_cell.length_a   1.000
_cell.length_b   1.000
_cell.length_c   1.000
_cell.angle_alpha   90.00
_cell.angle_beta   90.00
_cell.angle_gamma   90.00
#
_symmetry.space_group_name_H-M   'P 1'
#
loop_
_entity.id
_entity.type
_entity.pdbx_description
1 polymer ?
#
loop_
_entity_poly.entity_id
_entity_poly.type
_entity_poly.pdbx_seq_one_letter_code
_entity_poly.pdbx_strand_id
1 'polypeptide(L)'
;MQKFTLLISLWLFSQFSHADTLPLSIISEPAQQGGQSWSLPVETLVFLTLLTFIPAILLLMTSFTRIIIVLGLLRNALGTQSAPPNQVILGVALFMTFFIMSPVVDKIYQDAYIPYSQNQITMQQGLTTAAKPLREFMLTQTRETDLALFVSMSNLNEIATREDIPLRVLVPAFVVSELKTAFQIGFTIFIPFLVIDLVVASTLMALGMMMVPPATVSLPFKLMLFVLADGWHLLLGSLAQSFFS
;
A
#
# COMPACT_ATOMS: atom_id res chain seq x y z
N MET A 1 29.29 -23.79 -13.01
CA MET A 1 28.26 -24.83 -13.24
C MET A 1 27.28 -25.02 -12.06
N GLN A 2 27.53 -24.48 -10.87
CA GLN A 2 26.68 -24.63 -9.68
C GLN A 2 25.41 -23.74 -9.65
N LYS A 3 25.42 -22.60 -10.38
CA LYS A 3 24.26 -21.69 -10.46
C LYS A 3 23.14 -22.20 -11.38
N PHE A 4 23.47 -23.06 -12.35
CA PHE A 4 22.50 -23.62 -13.29
C PHE A 4 21.72 -24.79 -12.68
N THR A 5 22.36 -25.57 -11.79
CA THR A 5 21.72 -26.64 -11.02
C THR A 5 20.72 -26.11 -9.97
N LEU A 6 20.96 -24.92 -9.41
CA LEU A 6 20.04 -24.28 -8.46
C LEU A 6 18.75 -23.76 -9.14
N LEU A 7 18.86 -23.30 -10.39
CA LEU A 7 17.70 -22.87 -11.20
C LEU A 7 16.83 -24.05 -11.65
N ILE A 8 17.45 -25.20 -11.96
CA ILE A 8 16.72 -26.45 -12.28
C ILE A 8 16.06 -27.05 -11.03
N SER A 9 16.70 -26.92 -9.86
CA SER A 9 16.12 -27.33 -8.57
C SER A 9 14.87 -26.52 -8.21
N LEU A 10 14.78 -25.24 -8.58
CA LEU A 10 13.60 -24.42 -8.32
C LEU A 10 12.41 -24.81 -9.21
N TRP A 11 12.68 -25.32 -10.41
CA TRP A 11 11.65 -25.77 -11.36
C TRP A 11 11.08 -27.15 -11.02
N LEU A 12 11.81 -27.96 -10.25
CA LEU A 12 11.36 -29.27 -9.80
C LEU A 12 10.51 -29.23 -8.51
N PHE A 13 10.44 -28.08 -7.83
CA PHE A 13 9.62 -27.89 -6.63
C PHE A 13 8.17 -27.44 -6.91
N SER A 14 7.79 -27.22 -8.17
CA SER A 14 6.39 -27.02 -8.56
C SER A 14 5.67 -28.38 -8.67
N GLN A 15 5.51 -29.04 -7.52
CA GLN A 15 4.69 -30.25 -7.39
C GLN A 15 3.34 -29.87 -6.77
N PHE A 16 2.28 -30.16 -7.54
CA PHE A 16 0.88 -30.32 -7.14
C PHE A 16 0.24 -29.17 -6.34
N SER A 17 -0.20 -28.12 -7.04
CA SER A 17 -1.44 -27.46 -6.65
C SER A 17 -2.58 -28.47 -6.80
N HIS A 18 -3.07 -29.00 -5.67
CA HIS A 18 -4.42 -29.54 -5.59
C HIS A 18 -5.38 -28.34 -5.76
N ALA A 19 -5.71 -28.02 -7.01
CA ALA A 19 -6.83 -27.16 -7.29
C ALA A 19 -8.10 -27.97 -7.00
N ASP A 20 -8.65 -27.81 -5.79
CA ASP A 20 -10.08 -27.99 -5.62
C ASP A 20 -10.78 -27.14 -6.69
N THR A 21 -11.74 -27.75 -7.38
CA THR A 21 -12.39 -27.18 -8.56
C THR A 21 -13.04 -25.85 -8.22
N LEU A 22 -12.31 -24.76 -8.44
CA LEU A 22 -12.88 -23.44 -8.67
C LEU A 22 -13.93 -23.61 -9.78
N PRO A 23 -15.09 -22.94 -9.70
CA PRO A 23 -16.17 -23.05 -10.67
C PRO A 23 -15.80 -22.28 -11.94
N LEU A 24 -14.71 -22.65 -12.60
CA LEU A 24 -14.33 -22.21 -13.93
C LEU A 24 -14.87 -23.23 -14.93
N SER A 25 -16.20 -23.42 -14.93
CA SER A 25 -16.87 -24.23 -15.93
C SER A 25 -16.86 -23.49 -17.26
N ILE A 26 -15.91 -23.84 -18.13
CA ILE A 26 -15.93 -23.45 -19.53
C ILE A 26 -17.11 -24.20 -20.17
N ILE A 27 -18.17 -23.48 -20.53
CA ILE A 27 -19.35 -24.06 -21.16
C ILE A 27 -19.06 -24.15 -22.65
N SER A 28 -19.05 -25.38 -23.20
CA SER A 28 -19.00 -25.60 -24.65
C SER A 28 -20.42 -25.80 -25.16
N GLU A 29 -20.97 -24.79 -25.82
CA GLU A 29 -22.19 -24.97 -26.62
C GLU A 29 -21.81 -25.31 -28.07
N PRO A 30 -22.40 -26.36 -28.67
CA PRO A 30 -22.23 -26.63 -30.09
C PRO A 30 -22.91 -25.52 -30.90
N ALA A 31 -22.13 -24.74 -31.65
CA ALA A 31 -22.69 -23.74 -32.57
C ALA A 31 -23.37 -24.45 -33.74
N GLN A 32 -24.45 -23.86 -34.26
CA GLN A 32 -25.31 -24.44 -35.31
C GLN A 32 -24.60 -24.75 -36.66
N GLN A 33 -23.31 -24.44 -36.81
CA GLN A 33 -22.47 -24.75 -37.99
C GLN A 33 -21.18 -25.51 -37.64
N GLY A 34 -21.23 -26.49 -36.72
CA GLY A 34 -20.10 -27.40 -36.48
C GLY A 34 -18.86 -26.77 -35.85
N GLY A 35 -18.96 -25.55 -35.33
CA GLY A 35 -17.93 -24.88 -34.53
C GLY A 35 -18.21 -25.01 -33.04
N GLN A 36 -17.17 -25.15 -32.22
CA GLN A 36 -17.30 -25.01 -30.77
C GLN A 36 -17.34 -23.52 -30.41
N SER A 37 -18.44 -23.06 -29.84
CA SER A 37 -18.54 -21.73 -29.24
C SER A 37 -17.97 -21.81 -27.82
N TRP A 38 -16.78 -21.25 -27.63
CA TRP A 38 -16.17 -21.09 -26.31
C TRP A 38 -16.73 -19.80 -25.69
N SER A 39 -17.77 -19.90 -24.87
CA SER A 39 -18.25 -18.79 -24.07
C SER A 39 -17.73 -18.93 -22.64
N LEU A 40 -16.91 -17.96 -22.22
CA LEU A 40 -16.61 -17.78 -20.81
C LEU A 40 -17.90 -17.27 -20.15
N PRO A 41 -18.42 -17.95 -19.11
CA PRO A 41 -19.54 -17.43 -18.35
C PRO A 41 -19.22 -16.02 -17.86
N VAL A 42 -20.20 -15.11 -17.93
CA VAL A 42 -20.03 -13.72 -17.48
C VAL A 42 -19.54 -13.67 -16.01
N GLU A 43 -19.96 -14.63 -15.19
CA GLU A 43 -19.50 -14.81 -13.81
C GLU A 43 -17.98 -14.98 -13.70
N THR A 44 -17.37 -15.78 -14.58
CA THR A 44 -15.92 -15.99 -14.63
C THR A 44 -15.18 -14.70 -15.00
N LEU A 45 -15.72 -13.93 -15.96
CA LEU A 45 -15.14 -12.64 -16.36
C LEU A 45 -15.20 -11.64 -15.20
N VAL A 46 -16.33 -11.55 -14.50
CA VAL A 46 -16.50 -10.68 -13.33
C VAL A 46 -15.54 -11.10 -12.20
N PHE A 47 -15.41 -12.41 -11.93
CA PHE A 47 -14.50 -12.93 -10.92
C PHE A 47 -13.04 -12.59 -11.22
N LEU A 48 -12.56 -12.87 -12.44
CA LEU A 48 -11.20 -12.53 -12.86
C LEU A 48 -10.93 -11.03 -12.80
N THR A 49 -11.92 -10.21 -13.18
CA THR A 49 -11.82 -8.76 -13.09
C THR A 49 -11.65 -8.34 -11.64
N LEU A 50 -12.52 -8.79 -10.73
CA LEU A 50 -12.44 -8.47 -9.30
C LEU A 50 -11.13 -8.95 -8.67
N LEU A 51 -10.61 -10.12 -9.08
CA LEU A 51 -9.35 -10.67 -8.60
C LEU A 51 -8.17 -9.73 -8.82
N THR A 52 -8.16 -8.96 -9.91
CA THR A 52 -7.09 -7.97 -10.19
C THR A 52 -7.11 -6.77 -9.26
N PHE A 53 -8.28 -6.40 -8.71
CA PHE A 53 -8.42 -5.24 -7.84
C PHE A 53 -8.17 -5.56 -6.36
N ILE A 54 -8.32 -6.82 -5.95
CA ILE A 54 -8.16 -7.25 -4.54
C ILE A 54 -6.82 -6.78 -3.95
N PRO A 55 -5.65 -6.98 -4.59
CA PRO A 55 -4.38 -6.56 -4.01
C PRO A 55 -4.31 -5.05 -3.77
N ALA A 56 -4.83 -4.25 -4.70
CA ALA A 56 -4.83 -2.80 -4.59
C ALA A 56 -5.75 -2.33 -3.45
N ILE A 57 -6.95 -2.91 -3.34
CA ILE A 57 -7.92 -2.58 -2.28
C ILE A 57 -7.33 -2.93 -0.91
N LEU A 58 -6.73 -4.12 -0.77
CA LEU A 58 -6.12 -4.54 0.49
C LEU A 58 -5.00 -3.60 0.92
N LEU A 59 -4.12 -3.18 0.00
CA LEU A 59 -3.07 -2.21 0.32
C LEU A 59 -3.65 -0.86 0.74
N LEU A 60 -4.72 -0.38 0.09
CA LEU A 60 -5.38 0.88 0.44
C LEU A 60 -6.06 0.86 1.82
N MET A 61 -6.42 -0.31 2.34
CA MET A 61 -7.01 -0.48 3.67
C MET A 61 -5.95 -0.64 4.79
N THR A 62 -4.66 -0.52 4.47
CA THR A 62 -3.54 -0.74 5.40
C THR A 62 -2.68 0.53 5.53
N SER A 63 -1.62 0.45 6.35
CA SER A 63 -0.61 1.51 6.50
C SER A 63 0.21 1.79 5.22
N PHE A 64 0.10 0.96 4.19
CA PHE A 64 0.92 1.03 2.97
C PHE A 64 0.90 2.40 2.30
N THR A 65 -0.28 3.02 2.18
CA THR A 65 -0.49 4.27 1.45
C THR A 65 0.37 5.42 1.99
N ARG A 66 0.42 5.63 3.31
CA ARG A 66 1.24 6.69 3.90
C ARG A 66 2.72 6.42 3.73
N ILE A 67 3.16 5.18 3.91
CA ILE A 67 4.57 4.79 3.83
C ILE A 67 5.12 4.99 2.41
N ILE A 68 4.43 4.47 1.39
CA ILE A 68 4.89 4.53 0.01
C ILE A 68 5.00 5.98 -0.48
N ILE A 69 4.06 6.84 -0.08
CA ILE A 69 4.05 8.26 -0.46
C ILE A 69 5.18 9.01 0.24
N VAL A 70 5.38 8.83 1.54
CA VAL A 70 6.46 9.50 2.28
C VAL A 70 7.83 9.10 1.73
N LEU A 71 8.06 7.81 1.46
CA LEU A 71 9.30 7.34 0.85
C LEU A 71 9.49 7.89 -0.58
N GLY A 72 8.42 7.98 -1.37
CA GLY A 72 8.44 8.59 -2.69
C GLY A 72 8.80 10.08 -2.64
N LEU A 73 8.23 10.83 -1.69
CA LEU A 73 8.53 12.24 -1.47
C LEU A 73 9.97 12.44 -0.98
N LEU A 74 10.48 11.59 -0.08
CA LEU A 74 11.88 11.62 0.34
C LEU A 74 12.84 11.48 -0.86
N ARG A 75 12.59 10.50 -1.74
CA ARG A 75 13.45 10.31 -2.92
C ARG A 75 13.51 11.59 -3.76
N ASN A 76 12.36 12.21 -4.00
CA ASN A 76 12.30 13.46 -4.75
C ASN A 76 13.04 14.60 -4.02
N ALA A 77 12.97 14.65 -2.68
CA ALA A 77 13.65 15.65 -1.87
C ALA A 77 15.17 15.55 -1.97
N LEU A 78 15.70 14.31 -1.98
CA LEU A 78 17.12 14.03 -2.11
C LEU A 78 17.67 14.47 -3.49
N GLY A 79 16.82 14.57 -4.52
CA GLY A 79 17.25 15.00 -5.86
C GLY A 79 18.06 13.95 -6.62
N THR A 80 17.92 12.68 -6.25
CA THR A 80 18.61 11.55 -6.88
C THR A 80 17.82 11.06 -8.10
N GLN A 81 18.51 10.87 -9.24
CA GLN A 81 17.84 10.54 -10.50
C GLN A 81 17.25 9.11 -10.57
N SER A 82 17.66 8.20 -9.68
CA SER A 82 17.22 6.79 -9.74
C SER A 82 17.37 6.00 -8.43
N ALA A 83 18.02 6.56 -7.40
CA ALA A 83 18.30 5.86 -6.15
C ALA A 83 17.49 6.47 -4.99
N PRO A 84 16.71 5.71 -4.22
CA PRO A 84 16.47 4.27 -4.35
C PRO A 84 15.51 3.92 -5.51
N PRO A 85 15.67 2.74 -6.14
CA PRO A 85 14.74 2.25 -7.15
C PRO A 85 13.31 2.11 -6.62
N ASN A 86 12.30 2.27 -7.49
CA ASN A 86 10.88 2.06 -7.14
C ASN A 86 10.62 0.71 -6.45
N GLN A 87 11.32 -0.35 -6.91
CA GLN A 87 11.20 -1.70 -6.34
C GLN A 87 11.70 -1.77 -4.89
N VAL A 88 12.75 -1.03 -4.55
CA VAL A 88 13.28 -0.98 -3.18
C VAL A 88 12.31 -0.21 -2.29
N ILE A 89 11.80 0.94 -2.76
CA ILE A 89 10.80 1.72 -2.02
C ILE A 89 9.53 0.88 -1.78
N LEU A 90 9.06 0.15 -2.80
CA LEU A 90 7.94 -0.77 -2.69
C LEU A 90 8.21 -1.89 -1.67
N GLY A 91 9.40 -2.51 -1.74
CA GLY A 91 9.78 -3.58 -0.82
C GLY A 91 9.82 -3.10 0.64
N VAL A 92 10.46 -1.96 0.89
CA VAL A 92 10.50 -1.34 2.23
C VAL A 92 9.08 -0.99 2.70
N ALA A 93 8.25 -0.42 1.83
CA ALA A 93 6.87 -0.09 2.18
C ALA A 93 6.04 -1.33 2.55
N LEU A 94 6.18 -2.43 1.81
CA LEU A 94 5.49 -3.69 2.11
C LEU A 94 5.97 -4.32 3.42
N PHE A 95 7.28 -4.40 3.66
CA PHE A 95 7.80 -4.95 4.91
C PHE A 95 7.42 -4.10 6.13
N MET A 96 7.48 -2.78 6.01
CA MET A 96 6.99 -1.87 7.05
C MET A 96 5.48 -2.04 7.28
N THR A 97 4.71 -2.25 6.22
CA THR A 97 3.27 -2.52 6.33
C THR A 97 3.01 -3.81 7.09
N PHE A 98 3.70 -4.91 6.79
CA PHE A 98 3.56 -6.14 7.57
C PHE A 98 3.96 -5.98 9.03
N PHE A 99 5.03 -5.22 9.29
CA PHE A 99 5.47 -4.93 10.65
C PHE A 99 4.42 -4.12 11.45
N ILE A 100 3.88 -3.04 10.87
CA ILE A 100 2.88 -2.18 11.52
C ILE A 100 1.52 -2.89 11.64
N MET A 101 1.13 -3.67 10.63
CA MET A 101 -0.15 -4.37 10.58
C MET A 101 -0.14 -5.72 11.32
N SER A 102 0.99 -6.19 11.87
CA SER A 102 1.08 -7.45 12.63
C SER A 102 -0.09 -7.66 13.60
N PRO A 103 -0.44 -6.74 14.53
CA PRO A 103 -1.53 -6.96 15.47
C PRO A 103 -2.91 -7.10 14.80
N VAL A 104 -3.12 -6.47 13.65
CA VAL A 104 -4.37 -6.59 12.88
C VAL A 104 -4.42 -7.94 12.17
N VAL A 105 -3.31 -8.36 11.55
CA VAL A 105 -3.17 -9.66 10.90
C VAL A 105 -3.34 -10.80 11.90
N ASP A 106 -2.75 -10.67 13.10
CA ASP A 106 -2.87 -11.66 14.17
C ASP A 106 -4.33 -11.82 14.63
N LYS A 107 -5.07 -10.72 14.83
CA LYS A 107 -6.51 -10.78 15.13
C LYS A 107 -7.31 -11.46 14.01
N ILE A 108 -7.06 -11.11 12.75
CA ILE A 108 -7.74 -11.76 11.61
C ILE A 108 -7.44 -13.26 11.59
N TYR A 109 -6.18 -13.64 11.84
CA TYR A 109 -5.77 -15.03 11.86
C TYR A 109 -6.49 -15.82 12.95
N GLN A 110 -6.50 -15.30 14.19
CA GLN A 110 -7.10 -15.98 15.34
C GLN A 110 -8.63 -16.00 15.27
N ASP A 111 -9.27 -14.88 14.91
CA ASP A 111 -10.72 -14.73 15.05
C ASP A 111 -11.50 -15.14 13.78
N ALA A 112 -10.87 -15.09 12.60
CA ALA A 112 -11.53 -15.41 11.33
C ALA A 112 -10.94 -16.65 10.65
N TYR A 113 -9.61 -16.73 10.50
CA TYR A 113 -9.00 -17.83 9.76
C TYR A 113 -9.06 -19.17 10.50
N ILE A 114 -8.67 -19.23 11.77
CA ILE A 114 -8.69 -20.48 12.55
C ILE A 114 -10.11 -21.07 12.63
N PRO A 115 -11.16 -20.33 13.03
CA PRO A 115 -12.51 -20.90 13.13
C PRO A 115 -13.06 -21.31 11.77
N TYR A 116 -12.74 -20.57 10.70
CA TYR A 116 -13.12 -20.95 9.33
C TYR A 116 -12.44 -22.26 8.91
N SER A 117 -11.14 -22.42 9.15
CA SER A 117 -10.39 -23.64 8.84
C SER A 117 -10.90 -24.86 9.61
N GLN A 118 -11.46 -24.64 10.80
CA GLN A 118 -12.07 -25.65 11.65
C GLN A 118 -13.57 -25.88 11.36
N ASN A 119 -14.11 -25.27 10.30
CA ASN A 119 -15.53 -25.32 9.91
C ASN A 119 -16.50 -24.86 11.01
N GLN A 120 -16.05 -24.00 11.93
CA GLN A 120 -16.88 -23.45 13.01
C GLN A 120 -17.73 -22.25 12.54
N ILE A 121 -17.27 -21.54 11.52
CA ILE A 121 -17.96 -20.39 10.93
C ILE A 121 -18.03 -20.52 9.41
N THR A 122 -19.05 -19.92 8.81
CA THR A 122 -19.15 -19.83 7.34
C THR A 122 -18.16 -18.82 6.76
N MET A 123 -17.86 -18.91 5.47
CA MET A 123 -17.01 -17.93 4.78
C MET A 123 -17.54 -16.50 4.93
N GLN A 124 -18.86 -16.31 4.85
CA GLN A 124 -19.50 -15.00 5.04
C GLN A 124 -19.26 -14.46 6.46
N GLN A 125 -19.41 -15.30 7.47
CA GLN A 125 -19.12 -14.92 8.85
C GLN A 125 -17.62 -14.60 9.04
N GLY A 126 -16.73 -15.43 8.48
CA GLY A 126 -15.29 -15.20 8.50
C GLY A 126 -14.90 -13.85 7.90
N LEU A 127 -15.48 -13.50 6.74
CA LEU A 127 -15.26 -12.19 6.12
C LEU A 127 -15.75 -11.03 6.99
N THR A 128 -16.94 -11.16 7.60
CA THR A 128 -17.45 -10.11 8.50
C THR A 128 -16.59 -9.96 9.76
N THR A 129 -16.06 -11.06 10.32
CA THR A 129 -15.17 -11.03 11.48
C THR A 129 -13.81 -10.45 11.11
N ALA A 130 -13.23 -10.84 9.96
CA ALA A 130 -11.96 -10.31 9.47
C ALA A 130 -12.03 -8.80 9.16
N ALA A 131 -13.20 -8.29 8.76
CA ALA A 131 -13.39 -6.87 8.49
C ALA A 131 -13.37 -6.00 9.75
N LYS A 132 -13.67 -6.54 10.94
CA LYS A 132 -13.71 -5.78 12.20
C LYS A 132 -12.36 -5.16 12.59
N PRO A 133 -11.25 -5.92 12.73
CA PRO A 133 -9.97 -5.34 13.12
C PRO A 133 -9.42 -4.38 12.06
N LEU A 134 -9.71 -4.60 10.77
CA LEU A 134 -9.37 -3.63 9.70
C LEU A 134 -10.14 -2.33 9.87
N ARG A 135 -11.44 -2.39 10.18
CA ARG A 135 -12.24 -1.20 10.46
C ARG A 135 -11.75 -0.46 11.69
N GLU A 136 -11.47 -1.15 12.79
CA GLU A 136 -10.92 -0.55 14.01
C GLU A 136 -9.62 0.20 13.71
N PHE A 137 -8.71 -0.43 12.96
CA PHE A 137 -7.48 0.20 12.51
C PHE A 137 -7.75 1.47 11.69
N MET A 138 -8.59 1.40 10.66
CA MET A 138 -8.91 2.55 9.81
C MET A 138 -9.59 3.67 10.59
N LEU A 139 -10.54 3.35 11.49
CA LEU A 139 -11.24 4.35 12.31
C LEU A 139 -10.27 5.09 13.23
N THR A 140 -9.30 4.39 13.81
CA THR A 140 -8.29 5.00 14.68
C THR A 140 -7.41 6.01 13.92
N GLN A 141 -7.13 5.74 12.65
CA GLN A 141 -6.26 6.57 11.80
C GLN A 141 -7.01 7.63 10.99
N THR A 142 -8.34 7.51 10.86
CA THR A 142 -9.14 8.45 10.08
C THR A 142 -9.45 9.69 10.91
N ARG A 143 -9.09 10.87 10.40
CA ARG A 143 -9.43 12.14 11.03
C ARG A 143 -10.95 12.35 11.05
N GLU A 144 -11.45 12.85 12.17
CA GLU A 144 -12.86 13.16 12.36
C GLU A 144 -13.45 14.08 11.29
N THR A 145 -12.67 15.09 10.89
CA THR A 145 -13.08 16.03 9.84
C THR A 145 -13.28 15.35 8.49
N ASP A 146 -12.40 14.41 8.18
CA ASP A 146 -12.40 13.72 6.88
C ASP A 146 -13.52 12.67 6.89
N LEU A 147 -13.71 11.95 8.01
CA LEU A 147 -14.81 11.03 8.21
C LEU A 147 -16.18 11.73 8.12
N ALA A 148 -16.35 12.86 8.82
CA ALA A 148 -17.57 13.65 8.81
C ALA A 148 -17.94 14.15 7.41
N LEU A 149 -16.93 14.54 6.62
CA LEU A 149 -17.13 14.96 5.23
C LEU A 149 -17.75 13.84 4.39
N PHE A 150 -17.16 12.64 4.41
CA PHE A 150 -17.69 11.51 3.63
C PHE A 150 -19.03 10.99 4.17
N VAL A 151 -19.25 11.03 5.49
CA VAL A 151 -20.55 10.73 6.08
C VAL A 151 -21.61 11.71 5.58
N SER A 152 -21.32 13.02 5.57
CA SER A 152 -22.27 14.03 5.08
C SER A 152 -22.65 13.87 3.61
N MET A 153 -21.74 13.36 2.78
CA MET A 153 -22.00 13.06 1.37
C MET A 153 -22.77 11.75 1.15
N SER A 154 -22.80 10.87 2.15
CA SER A 154 -23.34 9.52 2.00
C SER A 154 -24.86 9.41 2.11
N ASN A 155 -25.56 10.52 2.46
CA ASN A 155 -27.02 10.56 2.70
C ASN A 155 -27.52 9.43 3.63
N LEU A 156 -26.68 8.97 4.56
CA LEU A 156 -27.04 7.97 5.54
C LEU A 156 -27.80 8.66 6.67
N ASN A 157 -29.07 8.30 6.84
CA ASN A 157 -29.98 9.06 7.69
C ASN A 157 -29.76 8.86 9.19
N GLU A 158 -29.11 7.77 9.63
CA GLU A 158 -28.80 7.55 11.04
C GLU A 158 -27.50 6.72 11.16
N ILE A 159 -26.44 7.32 11.71
CA ILE A 159 -25.23 6.62 12.15
C ILE A 159 -25.15 6.83 13.66
N ALA A 160 -25.45 5.78 14.44
CA ALA A 160 -25.52 5.88 15.90
C ALA A 160 -24.13 5.93 16.53
N THR A 161 -23.21 5.08 16.06
CA THR A 161 -21.82 5.07 16.51
C THR A 161 -20.82 5.04 15.35
N ARG A 162 -19.55 5.37 15.65
CA ARG A 162 -18.46 5.30 14.66
C ARG A 162 -18.27 3.88 14.12
N GLU A 163 -18.60 2.86 14.90
CA GLU A 163 -18.56 1.49 14.44
C GLU A 163 -19.69 1.15 13.45
N ASP A 164 -20.73 1.96 13.27
CA ASP A 164 -21.77 1.62 12.28
C ASP A 164 -21.45 2.11 10.87
N ILE A 165 -20.33 2.83 10.70
CA ILE A 165 -19.96 3.43 9.42
C ILE A 165 -19.61 2.33 8.39
N PRO A 166 -20.30 2.26 7.25
CA PRO A 166 -20.05 1.23 6.26
C PRO A 166 -18.70 1.43 5.58
N LEU A 167 -18.04 0.33 5.20
CA LEU A 167 -16.72 0.34 4.54
C LEU A 167 -16.66 1.23 3.29
N ARG A 168 -17.77 1.33 2.54
CA ARG A 168 -17.86 2.22 1.35
C ARG A 168 -17.67 3.71 1.66
N VAL A 169 -17.89 4.12 2.91
CA VAL A 169 -17.68 5.49 3.40
C VAL A 169 -16.33 5.59 4.13
N LEU A 170 -16.02 4.60 4.96
CA LEU A 170 -14.78 4.59 5.76
C LEU A 170 -13.52 4.49 4.90
N VAL A 171 -13.49 3.61 3.89
CA VAL A 171 -12.30 3.41 3.04
C VAL A 171 -11.87 4.70 2.32
N PRO A 172 -12.75 5.42 1.59
CA PRO A 172 -12.33 6.68 0.96
C PRO A 172 -11.96 7.77 1.98
N ALA A 173 -12.64 7.84 3.12
CA ALA A 173 -12.28 8.78 4.19
C ALA A 173 -10.89 8.49 4.77
N PHE A 174 -10.60 7.21 5.03
CA PHE A 174 -9.30 6.74 5.49
C PHE A 174 -8.21 7.09 4.49
N VAL A 175 -8.39 6.78 3.20
CA VAL A 175 -7.41 7.09 2.16
C VAL A 175 -7.11 8.59 2.11
N VAL A 176 -8.12 9.46 2.17
CA VAL A 176 -7.90 10.92 2.20
C VAL A 176 -7.13 11.36 3.45
N SER A 177 -7.46 10.81 4.62
CA SER A 177 -6.76 11.08 5.88
C SER A 177 -5.29 10.65 5.82
N GLU A 178 -5.01 9.47 5.26
CA GLU A 178 -3.66 8.94 5.05
C GLU A 178 -2.87 9.79 4.06
N LEU A 179 -3.48 10.20 2.94
CA LEU A 179 -2.86 11.10 1.97
C LEU A 179 -2.44 12.41 2.65
N LYS A 180 -3.36 13.06 3.36
CA LYS A 180 -3.09 14.33 4.05
C LYS A 180 -1.93 14.18 5.03
N THR A 181 -1.94 13.13 5.83
CA THR A 181 -0.86 12.84 6.80
C THR A 181 0.47 12.55 6.10
N ALA A 182 0.47 11.77 5.01
CA ALA A 182 1.65 11.47 4.23
C ALA A 182 2.27 12.72 3.59
N PHE A 183 1.44 13.62 3.04
CA PHE A 183 1.90 14.89 2.49
C PHE A 183 2.44 15.83 3.58
N GLN A 184 1.83 15.88 4.77
CA GLN A 184 2.34 16.65 5.90
C GLN A 184 3.73 16.17 6.34
N ILE A 185 3.90 14.85 6.48
CA ILE A 185 5.19 14.24 6.82
C ILE A 185 6.21 14.52 5.70
N GLY A 186 5.84 14.26 4.45
CA GLY A 186 6.70 14.46 3.30
C GLY A 186 7.14 15.91 3.12
N PHE A 187 6.24 16.87 3.35
CA PHE A 187 6.57 18.29 3.35
C PHE A 187 7.58 18.65 4.44
N THR A 188 7.36 18.16 5.66
CA THR A 188 8.26 18.40 6.80
C THR A 188 9.67 17.87 6.53
N ILE A 189 9.77 16.68 5.91
CA ILE A 189 11.03 16.09 5.46
C ILE A 189 11.68 16.92 4.34
N PHE A 190 10.89 17.57 3.48
CA PHE A 190 11.38 18.36 2.36
C PHE A 190 12.10 19.65 2.78
N ILE A 191 11.69 20.27 3.88
CA ILE A 191 12.18 21.58 4.36
C ILE A 191 13.72 21.64 4.45
N PRO A 192 14.42 20.74 5.18
CA PRO A 192 15.88 20.83 5.30
C PRO A 192 16.61 20.72 3.94
N PHE A 193 16.11 19.90 3.02
CA PHE A 193 16.71 19.75 1.70
C PHE A 193 16.48 20.99 0.82
N LEU A 194 15.30 21.60 0.93
CA LEU A 194 14.97 22.84 0.23
C LEU A 194 15.90 23.98 0.68
N VAL A 195 16.19 24.07 1.99
CA VAL A 195 17.14 25.06 2.52
C VAL A 195 18.53 24.88 1.89
N ILE A 196 19.02 23.64 1.77
CA ILE A 196 20.29 23.35 1.09
C ILE A 196 20.24 23.81 -0.37
N ASP A 197 19.17 23.51 -1.11
CA ASP A 197 19.03 23.92 -2.51
C ASP A 197 19.08 25.44 -2.67
N LEU A 198 18.35 26.17 -1.82
CA LEU A 198 18.32 27.64 -1.87
C LEU A 198 19.69 28.25 -1.55
N VAL A 199 20.38 27.74 -0.53
CA VAL A 199 21.71 28.24 -0.13
C VAL A 199 22.77 27.96 -1.20
N VAL A 200 22.75 26.75 -1.78
CA VAL A 200 23.69 26.39 -2.86
C VAL A 200 23.40 27.21 -4.10
N ALA A 201 22.14 27.37 -4.50
CA ALA A 201 21.76 28.17 -5.64
C ALA A 201 22.18 29.64 -5.48
N SER A 202 21.90 30.27 -4.32
CA SER A 202 22.30 31.66 -4.07
C SER A 202 23.82 31.84 -4.09
N THR A 203 24.56 30.86 -3.59
CA THR A 203 26.03 30.90 -3.58
C THR A 203 26.61 30.75 -4.99
N LEU A 204 26.10 29.82 -5.81
CA LEU A 204 26.53 29.65 -7.20
C LEU A 204 26.24 30.90 -8.05
N MET A 205 25.06 31.50 -7.85
CA MET A 205 24.69 32.75 -8.51
C MET A 205 25.62 33.91 -8.11
N ALA A 206 26.01 34.00 -6.83
CA ALA A 206 26.96 35.01 -6.35
C ALA A 206 28.37 34.85 -6.95
N LEU A 207 28.78 33.60 -7.22
CA LEU A 207 30.07 33.30 -7.88
C LEU A 207 30.02 33.49 -9.42
N GLY A 208 28.88 33.85 -9.99
CA GLY A 208 28.70 34.03 -11.43
C GLY A 208 28.55 32.73 -12.21
N MET A 209 28.41 31.58 -11.54
CA MET A 209 28.25 30.26 -12.19
C MET A 209 26.80 29.98 -12.57
N MET A 210 26.27 30.75 -13.52
CA MET A 210 24.87 30.61 -13.97
C MET A 210 24.58 29.31 -14.73
N MET A 211 25.61 28.67 -15.31
CA MET A 211 25.46 27.50 -16.18
C MET A 211 25.51 26.16 -15.45
N VAL A 212 25.88 26.14 -14.17
CA VAL A 212 25.95 24.91 -13.38
C VAL A 212 24.60 24.69 -12.69
N PRO A 213 23.87 23.59 -12.95
CA PRO A 213 22.61 23.31 -12.28
C PRO A 213 22.83 23.19 -10.76
N PRO A 214 22.17 24.02 -9.92
CA PRO A 214 22.37 24.00 -8.47
C PRO A 214 22.09 22.63 -7.84
N ALA A 215 21.14 21.88 -8.39
CA ALA A 215 20.78 20.54 -7.93
C ALA A 215 21.94 19.53 -7.96
N THR A 216 22.83 19.63 -8.97
CA THR A 216 24.00 18.74 -9.07
C THR A 216 25.01 19.04 -7.98
N VAL A 217 25.12 20.31 -7.58
CA VAL A 217 26.06 20.77 -6.54
C VAL A 217 25.49 20.54 -5.14
N SER A 218 24.17 20.65 -4.96
CA SER A 218 23.52 20.46 -3.66
C SER A 218 23.39 18.99 -3.25
N LEU A 219 23.32 18.07 -4.21
CA LEU A 219 23.17 16.63 -3.99
C LEU A 219 24.14 16.04 -2.93
N PRO A 220 25.48 16.21 -3.02
CA PRO A 220 26.39 15.67 -2.02
C PRO A 220 26.14 16.23 -0.61
N PHE A 221 25.74 17.49 -0.47
CA PHE A 221 25.40 18.08 0.83
C PHE A 221 24.11 17.48 1.40
N LYS A 222 23.10 17.24 0.56
CA LYS A 222 21.86 16.56 0.98
C LYS A 222 22.13 15.14 1.46
N LEU A 223 22.91 14.38 0.70
CA LEU A 223 23.28 13.02 1.07
C LEU A 223 24.10 12.99 2.36
N MET A 224 25.05 13.92 2.52
CA MET A 224 25.83 14.06 3.74
C MET A 224 24.92 14.36 4.94
N LEU A 225 24.02 15.35 4.84
CA LEU A 225 23.07 15.66 5.90
C LEU A 225 22.21 14.44 6.25
N PHE A 226 21.67 13.77 5.25
CA PHE A 226 20.79 12.62 5.44
C PHE A 226 21.49 11.45 6.13
N VAL A 227 22.74 11.16 5.76
CA VAL A 227 23.52 10.10 6.40
C VAL A 227 23.97 10.49 7.81
N LEU A 228 24.44 11.73 8.01
CA LEU A 228 24.90 12.21 9.32
C LEU A 228 23.77 12.28 10.36
N ALA A 229 22.54 12.56 9.91
CA ALA A 229 21.36 12.57 10.76
C ALA A 229 20.76 11.17 11.00
N ASP A 230 21.34 10.10 10.45
CA ASP A 230 20.73 8.77 10.41
C ASP A 230 19.29 8.79 9.87
N GLY A 231 19.12 9.43 8.71
CA GLY A 231 17.82 9.80 8.17
C GLY A 231 16.90 8.61 7.89
N TRP A 232 17.45 7.43 7.55
CA TRP A 232 16.65 6.21 7.38
C TRP A 232 16.05 5.74 8.70
N HIS A 233 16.85 5.71 9.78
CA HIS A 233 16.37 5.31 11.10
C HIS A 233 15.31 6.28 11.61
N LEU A 234 15.57 7.59 11.52
CA LEU A 234 14.62 8.62 11.95
C LEU A 234 13.31 8.56 11.17
N LEU A 235 13.37 8.40 9.85
CA LEU A 235 12.18 8.39 9.00
C LEU A 235 11.34 7.13 9.23
N LEU A 236 11.96 5.94 9.21
CA LEU A 236 11.23 4.69 9.42
C LEU A 236 10.69 4.59 10.85
N GLY A 237 11.46 5.04 11.85
CA GLY A 237 11.03 5.10 13.24
C GLY A 237 9.84 6.05 13.44
N SER A 238 9.91 7.26 12.89
CA SER A 238 8.82 8.24 12.97
C SER A 238 7.57 7.78 12.23
N LEU A 239 7.73 7.12 11.06
CA LEU A 239 6.60 6.53 10.33
C LEU A 239 5.90 5.45 11.16
N ALA A 240 6.65 4.51 11.73
CA ALA A 240 6.07 3.46 12.56
C ALA A 240 5.33 4.05 13.77
N GLN A 241 5.95 4.98 14.49
CA GLN A 241 5.33 5.66 15.63
C GLN A 241 4.05 6.41 15.26
N SER A 242 3.97 6.98 14.05
CA SER A 242 2.77 7.72 13.59
C SER A 242 1.50 6.88 13.46
N PHE A 243 1.59 5.55 13.48
CA PHE A 243 0.44 4.64 13.46
C PHE A 243 0.03 4.17 14.87
N PHE A 244 0.92 4.29 15.85
CA PHE A 244 0.67 3.88 17.23
C PHE A 244 0.27 5.05 18.16
N SER A 245 0.39 6.29 17.67
CA SER A 245 -0.06 7.53 18.32
C SER A 245 -1.48 7.90 17.91
#